data_AF-A0A379C6X8-F1
#
_entry.id   AF-A0A379C6X8-F1
#
_cell.length_a   1.000
_cell.length_b   1.000
_cell.length_c   1.000
_cell.angle_alpha   90.00
_cell.angle_beta   90.00
_cell.angle_gamma   90.00
#
_symmetry.space_group_name_H-M   'P 1'
#
loop_
_entity.id
_entity.type
_entity.pdbx_description
1 polymer ?
#
loop_
_entity_poly.entity_id
_entity_poly.type
_entity_poly.pdbx_seq_one_letter_code
_entity_poly.pdbx_strand_id
1 'polypeptide(L)' 'MSKNNLKKYRLKSNLTQKQVAKILNITETGYQNYELGYRNIPYDKLKLVCSLFNCTSTDILGF' A
#
# COMPACT_ATOMS: atom_id res chain seq x y z
N MET A 1 -14.72 8.39 2.18
CA MET A 1 -13.42 7.96 1.61
C MET A 1 -12.72 7.10 2.64
N SER A 2 -12.91 5.78 2.52
CA SER A 2 -12.59 4.80 3.57
C SER A 2 -11.09 4.59 3.72
N LYS A 3 -10.49 5.48 4.51
CA LYS A 3 -9.13 5.38 5.06
C LYS A 3 -8.91 3.96 5.62
N ASN A 4 -7.83 3.31 5.20
CA ASN A 4 -7.20 2.11 5.79
C ASN A 4 -7.24 0.79 4.99
N ASN A 5 -7.66 0.75 3.72
CA ASN A 5 -7.58 -0.52 2.97
C ASN A 5 -6.12 -1.01 2.84
N LEU A 6 -5.19 -0.11 2.48
CA LEU A 6 -3.75 -0.44 2.39
C LEU A 6 -3.19 -1.02 3.71
N LYS A 7 -3.51 -0.37 4.83
CA LYS A 7 -3.11 -0.83 6.17
C LYS A 7 -3.74 -2.17 6.53
N LYS A 8 -5.00 -2.39 6.15
CA LYS A 8 -5.73 -3.65 6.38
C LYS A 8 -5.09 -4.81 5.61
N TYR A 9 -4.76 -4.62 4.33
CA TYR A 9 -4.07 -5.64 3.54
C TYR A 9 -2.66 -5.91 4.07
N ARG A 10 -1.92 -4.86 4.43
CA ARG A 10 -0.61 -5.03 5.06
C ARG A 10 -0.67 -5.86 6.34
N LEU A 11 -1.62 -5.57 7.22
CA LEU A 11 -1.82 -6.33 8.46
C LEU A 11 -2.28 -7.77 8.18
N LYS A 12 -3.13 -8.01 7.18
CA LYS A 12 -3.51 -9.36 6.73
C LYS A 12 -2.32 -10.17 6.22
N SER A 13 -1.39 -9.52 5.52
CA SER A 13 -0.15 -10.14 5.04
C SER A 13 0.93 -10.25 6.11
N ASN A 14 0.65 -9.81 7.34
CA ASN A 14 1.58 -9.81 8.46
C ASN A 14 2.92 -9.07 8.18
N LEU A 15 2.85 -8.03 7.35
CA LEU A 15 4.00 -7.25 6.93
C LEU A 15 4.11 -5.92 7.69
N THR A 16 5.34 -5.48 7.92
CA THR A 16 5.64 -4.15 8.47
C THR A 16 5.72 -3.10 7.35
N GLN A 17 5.53 -1.82 7.68
CA GLN A 17 5.66 -0.73 6.70
C GLN A 17 7.05 -0.73 6.06
N LYS A 18 8.09 -0.95 6.87
CA LYS A 18 9.49 -1.11 6.41
C LYS A 18 9.69 -2.28 5.42
N GLN A 19 9.05 -3.43 5.67
CA GLN A 19 9.13 -4.57 4.75
C GLN A 19 8.46 -4.25 3.42
N VAL A 20 7.25 -3.70 3.44
CA VAL A 20 6.53 -3.32 2.21
C VAL A 20 7.30 -2.25 1.44
N ALA A 21 7.84 -1.25 2.14
CA ALA A 21 8.66 -0.21 1.55
C ALA A 21 9.94 -0.78 0.89
N LYS A 22 10.59 -1.76 1.53
CA LYS A 22 11.75 -2.46 0.95
C LYS A 22 11.40 -3.22 -0.32
N ILE A 23 10.27 -3.93 -0.33
CA ILE A 23 9.80 -4.68 -1.51
C ILE A 23 9.44 -3.73 -2.66
N LEU A 24 8.81 -2.60 -2.34
CA LEU A 24 8.46 -1.56 -3.30
C LEU A 24 9.66 -0.70 -3.69
N ASN A 25 10.83 -0.90 -3.09
CA ASN A 25 12.02 -0.07 -3.27
C ASN A 25 11.70 1.43 -3.09
N ILE A 26 11.07 1.77 -1.97
CA ILE A 26 10.72 3.13 -1.54
C ILE A 26 11.12 3.32 -0.08
N THR A 27 11.05 4.57 0.40
CA THR A 27 11.23 4.86 1.82
C THR A 27 10.01 4.44 2.63
N GLU A 28 10.23 4.06 3.89
CA GLU A 28 9.15 3.73 4.84
C GLU A 28 8.16 4.89 4.99
N THR A 29 8.68 6.12 5.12
CA THR A 29 7.88 7.35 5.15
C THR A 29 7.06 7.53 3.86
N GLY A 30 7.62 7.16 2.71
CA GLY A 30 6.90 7.17 1.43
C GLY A 30 5.69 6.24 1.45
N TYR A 31 5.87 5.01 1.96
CA TYR A 31 4.78 4.06 2.14
C TYR A 31 3.76 4.52 3.19
N GLN A 32 4.22 5.09 4.31
CA GLN A 32 3.34 5.65 5.35
C GLN A 32 2.45 6.77 4.79
N ASN A 33 3.01 7.65 3.94
CA ASN A 33 2.24 8.70 3.27
C ASN A 33 1.16 8.14 2.34
N TYR A 34 1.38 6.96 1.75
CA TYR A 34 0.36 6.25 0.99
C TYR A 34 -0.76 5.72 1.90
N GLU A 35 -0.42 5.09 3.03
CA GLU A 35 -1.41 4.61 4.01
C GLU A 35 -2.25 5.76 4.61
N LEU A 36 -1.63 6.92 4.83
CA LEU A 36 -2.28 8.09 5.40
C LEU A 36 -3.07 8.92 4.37
N GLY A 37 -2.88 8.64 3.07
CA GLY A 37 -3.51 9.40 1.99
C GLY A 37 -2.89 10.78 1.75
N TYR A 38 -1.71 11.05 2.32
CA TYR A 38 -0.96 12.29 2.05
C TYR A 38 -0.32 12.28 0.65
N ARG A 39 -0.10 11.09 0.09
CA ARG A 39 0.47 10.92 -1.25
C ARG A 39 -0.29 9.84 -2.00
N ASN A 40 -0.57 10.09 -3.28
CA ASN A 40 -1.11 9.06 -4.16
C ASN A 40 -0.01 8.05 -4.53
N ILE A 41 -0.39 6.77 -4.56
CA ILE A 41 0.48 5.70 -5.03
C ILE A 41 0.61 5.83 -6.55
N PRO A 42 1.82 5.96 -7.11
CA PRO A 42 2.02 5.95 -8.55
C PRO A 42 1.68 4.57 -9.14
N TYR A 43 1.22 4.54 -10.38
CA TYR A 43 0.69 3.34 -11.04
C TYR A 43 1.66 2.15 -11.01
N ASP A 44 2.96 2.38 -11.22
CA ASP A 44 4.00 1.34 -11.15
C ASP A 44 4.07 0.66 -9.78
N LYS A 45 3.96 1.45 -8.71
CA LYS A 45 3.96 0.93 -7.33
C LYS A 45 2.62 0.30 -6.99
N LEU A 46 1.52 0.83 -7.50
CA LEU A 46 0.19 0.27 -7.29
C LEU A 46 0.11 -1.16 -7.81
N LYS A 47 0.61 -1.44 -9.02
CA LYS A 47 0.69 -2.82 -9.56
C LYS A 47 1.49 -3.76 -8.64
N LEU A 48 2.64 -3.31 -8.15
CA LEU A 48 3.46 -4.09 -7.23
C LEU A 48 2.74 -4.37 -5.90
N VAL A 49 2.08 -3.36 -5.34
CA VAL A 49 1.29 -3.49 -4.11
C VAL A 49 0.12 -4.46 -4.30
N CYS A 50 -0.61 -4.33 -5.40
CA CYS A 50 -1.71 -5.23 -5.77
C CYS A 50 -1.21 -6.68 -5.88
N SER A 51 -0.08 -6.90 -6.54
CA SER A 51 0.55 -8.23 -6.65
C SER A 51 1.05 -8.76 -5.31
N LEU A 52 1.52 -7.88 -4.41
CA LEU A 52 2.04 -8.25 -3.10
C LEU A 52 0.93 -8.70 -2.15
N PHE A 53 -0.17 -7.95 -2.14
CA PHE A 53 -1.31 -8.18 -1.25
C PHE A 53 -2.39 -9.05 -1.88
N ASN A 54 -2.17 -9.50 -3.12
CA ASN A 54 -3.12 -10.26 -3.92
C ASN A 54 -4.51 -9.59 -3.94
N CYS A 55 -4.51 -8.26 -4.11
CA CYS A 55 -5.71 -7.42 -4.13
C CYS A 55 -5.73 -6.53 -5.36
N THR A 56 -6.89 -5.93 -5.65
CA THR A 56 -7.06 -5.04 -6.79
C THR A 56 -6.85 -3.58 -6.42
N SER A 57 -6.56 -2.75 -7.42
CA SER A 57 -6.43 -1.30 -7.20
C SER A 57 -7.70 -0.67 -6.66
N THR A 58 -8.87 -1.23 -7.01
CA THR A 58 -10.19 -0.85 -6.47
C THR A 58 -10.32 -1.19 -5.00
N ASP A 59 -9.85 -2.37 -4.57
CA ASP A 59 -9.81 -2.73 -3.14
C ASP A 59 -8.98 -1.74 -2.32
N ILE A 60 -7.86 -1.28 -2.88
CA ILE A 60 -6.96 -0.33 -2.22
C ILE A 60 -7.57 1.09 -2.20
N LEU A 61 -8.13 1.53 -3.32
CA LEU A 61 -8.66 2.88 -3.51
C LEU A 61 -10.07 3.07 -2.93
N GLY A 62 -10.76 1.97 -2.61
CA GLY A 62 -12.09 1.98 -1.99
C GLY A 62 -13.21 2.41 -2.93
N PHE A 63 -13.10 2.08 -4.22
CA PHE A 63 -14.18 2.17 -5.21
C PHE A 63 -14.86 0.82 -5.38
#